data_AF-A0A0A1WIB7-F1
#
_entry.id   AF-A0A0A1WIB7-F1
#
_cell.length_a   1.000
_cell.length_b   1.000
_cell.length_c   1.000
_cell.angle_alpha   90.00
_cell.angle_beta   90.00
_cell.angle_gamma   90.00
#
_symmetry.space_group_name_H-M   'P 1'
#
loop_
_entity.id
_entity.type
_entity.pdbx_description
1 polymer ?
#
loop_
_entity_poly.entity_id
_entity_poly.type
_entity_poly.pdbx_seq_one_letter_code
_entity_poly.pdbx_strand_id
1 'polypeptide(L)'
;ISFSKHQFKICAQTVRATHSKMFRNFLNILLFFILIFQIRYCLSDDTEQNATDACTCDVEIDVVRKFMDDLEVVQKSGTKLESKMSNIEKLLIANRVPKLSSCAEAAGNSKKNGIYHIQLQKLDIDDLKVFCVEDVDFGGWLVIQRRQSDSVDFYRNWTDYKNGFGDLTGNYWIGLEKLHALTSDCE
;
A
#
# COMPACT_ATOMS: atom_id res chain seq x y z
N ILE A 1 42.14 -80.95 3.44
CA ILE A 1 41.87 -82.15 4.27
C ILE A 1 42.71 -81.98 5.53
N SER A 2 42.17 -81.27 6.51
CA SER A 2 41.39 -81.83 7.63
C SER A 2 42.31 -82.41 8.69
N PHE A 3 42.32 -81.73 9.84
CA PHE A 3 42.82 -82.19 11.14
C PHE A 3 44.34 -82.29 11.23
N SER A 4 44.98 -81.49 12.06
CA SER A 4 44.88 -81.73 13.49
C SER A 4 45.06 -80.41 14.24
N LYS A 5 44.00 -79.72 14.68
CA LYS A 5 43.23 -80.00 15.91
C LYS A 5 44.06 -80.32 17.18
N HIS A 6 45.37 -80.06 17.22
CA HIS A 6 46.16 -80.17 18.47
C HIS A 6 46.83 -78.87 18.96
N GLN A 7 46.97 -77.84 18.13
CA GLN A 7 47.29 -76.49 18.64
C GLN A 7 46.06 -75.75 19.20
N PHE A 8 44.86 -76.34 19.04
CA PHE A 8 43.59 -75.75 19.47
C PHE A 8 43.31 -75.82 20.98
N LYS A 9 44.20 -76.39 21.80
CA LYS A 9 43.89 -76.61 23.23
C LYS A 9 44.69 -75.78 24.24
N ILE A 10 45.85 -75.22 23.90
CA ILE A 10 46.72 -74.60 24.93
C ILE A 10 46.72 -73.06 24.90
N CYS A 11 46.46 -72.41 23.77
CA CYS A 11 46.29 -70.93 23.77
C CYS A 11 44.86 -70.49 24.15
N ALA A 12 43.90 -71.42 24.20
CA ALA A 12 42.50 -71.14 24.51
C ALA A 12 42.23 -70.84 26.00
N GLN A 13 43.18 -71.14 26.90
CA GLN A 13 43.03 -70.87 28.34
C GLN A 13 43.69 -69.55 28.77
N THR A 14 44.75 -69.09 28.10
CA THR A 14 45.42 -67.82 28.44
C THR A 14 44.70 -66.59 27.84
N VAL A 15 44.02 -66.74 26.69
CA VAL A 15 43.24 -65.65 26.06
C VAL A 15 41.91 -65.40 26.79
N ARG A 16 41.34 -66.42 27.45
CA ARG A 16 40.02 -66.33 28.09
C ARG A 16 40.03 -65.49 29.37
N ALA A 17 41.18 -65.34 30.04
CA ALA A 17 41.33 -64.55 31.27
C ALA A 17 41.68 -63.07 31.01
N THR A 18 42.34 -62.75 29.89
CA THR A 18 42.63 -61.36 29.47
C THR A 18 41.45 -60.70 28.76
N HIS A 19 40.61 -61.48 28.06
CA HIS A 19 39.42 -60.97 27.38
C HIS A 19 38.33 -60.46 28.35
N SER A 20 38.18 -61.07 29.54
CA SER A 20 37.21 -60.63 30.56
C SER A 20 37.55 -59.28 31.19
N LYS A 21 38.84 -59.02 31.48
CA LYS A 21 39.29 -57.74 32.04
C LYS A 21 39.27 -56.61 31.00
N MET A 22 39.65 -56.92 29.76
CA MET A 22 39.61 -55.96 28.65
C MET A 22 38.16 -55.60 28.29
N PHE A 23 37.24 -56.57 28.29
CA PHE A 23 35.81 -56.31 28.05
C PHE A 23 35.16 -55.51 29.17
N ARG A 24 35.53 -55.74 30.44
CA ARG A 24 35.01 -54.94 31.57
C ARG A 24 35.52 -53.49 31.55
N ASN A 25 36.77 -53.28 31.14
CA ASN A 25 37.31 -51.93 30.95
C ASN A 25 36.69 -51.24 29.73
N PHE A 26 36.45 -51.96 28.64
CA PHE A 26 35.77 -51.42 27.46
C PHE A 26 34.30 -51.12 27.75
N LEU A 27 33.62 -51.95 28.54
CA LEU A 27 32.26 -51.72 29.00
C LEU A 27 32.19 -50.52 29.94
N ASN A 28 33.17 -50.34 30.83
CA ASN A 28 33.24 -49.16 31.70
C ASN A 28 33.55 -47.88 30.91
N ILE A 29 34.44 -47.92 29.91
CA ILE A 29 34.70 -46.79 29.02
C ILE A 29 33.45 -46.50 28.20
N LEU A 30 32.79 -47.51 27.64
CA LEU A 30 31.54 -47.36 26.91
C LEU A 30 30.44 -46.78 27.82
N LEU A 31 30.33 -47.20 29.07
CA LEU A 31 29.40 -46.62 30.06
C LEU A 31 29.77 -45.18 30.43
N PHE A 32 31.07 -44.83 30.51
CA PHE A 32 31.52 -43.47 30.76
C PHE A 32 31.24 -42.57 29.54
N PHE A 33 31.49 -43.06 28.33
CA PHE A 33 31.13 -42.39 27.08
C PHE A 33 29.62 -42.27 26.95
N ILE A 34 28.83 -43.29 27.30
CA ILE A 34 27.37 -43.20 27.33
C ILE A 34 26.94 -42.16 28.38
N LEU A 35 27.41 -42.20 29.62
CA LEU A 35 27.03 -41.20 30.64
C LEU A 35 27.45 -39.77 30.28
N ILE A 36 28.57 -39.59 29.58
CA ILE A 36 29.04 -38.27 29.10
C ILE A 36 28.31 -37.83 27.82
N PHE A 37 27.98 -38.73 26.90
CA PHE A 37 27.33 -38.43 25.61
C PHE A 37 25.78 -38.46 25.68
N GLN A 38 25.17 -39.07 26.70
CA GLN A 38 23.74 -38.98 26.98
C GLN A 38 23.30 -37.54 27.32
N ILE A 39 24.26 -36.62 27.53
CA ILE A 39 24.01 -35.18 27.66
C ILE A 39 23.78 -34.51 26.28
N ARG A 40 23.95 -35.20 25.14
CA ARG A 40 24.00 -34.57 23.81
C ARG A 40 23.06 -35.09 22.72
N TYR A 41 22.09 -35.94 23.05
CA TYR A 41 21.00 -36.29 22.13
C TYR A 41 19.68 -35.74 22.66
N CYS A 42 19.39 -34.47 22.36
CA CYS A 42 18.01 -33.99 22.32
C CYS A 42 17.37 -34.58 21.06
N LEU A 43 16.60 -35.66 21.22
CA LEU A 43 15.62 -36.09 20.24
C LEU A 43 14.43 -35.13 20.34
N SER A 44 14.28 -34.28 19.32
CA SER A 44 13.00 -33.66 19.00
C SER A 44 12.07 -34.78 18.53
N ASP A 45 11.09 -35.13 19.35
CA ASP A 45 9.92 -35.90 18.93
C ASP A 45 8.68 -35.14 19.41
N ASP A 46 7.89 -34.68 18.45
CA ASP A 46 6.62 -34.01 18.71
C ASP A 46 5.60 -35.08 19.12
N THR A 47 5.33 -35.25 20.42
CA THR A 47 4.02 -35.64 20.97
C THR A 47 4.00 -35.66 22.52
N GLU A 48 3.27 -34.70 23.08
CA GLU A 48 2.39 -34.78 24.27
C GLU A 48 2.93 -35.20 25.67
N GLN A 49 3.11 -34.18 26.53
CA GLN A 49 2.85 -34.10 27.99
C GLN A 49 3.58 -35.06 28.97
N ASN A 50 4.69 -34.59 29.55
CA ASN A 50 4.77 -34.16 30.96
C ASN A 50 6.21 -33.94 31.45
N ALA A 51 6.37 -32.82 32.17
CA ALA A 51 7.38 -32.55 33.20
C ALA A 51 8.88 -32.48 32.79
N THR A 52 9.28 -31.25 32.43
CA THR A 52 10.51 -30.55 32.85
C THR A 52 11.85 -31.28 32.75
N ASP A 53 12.54 -31.08 31.62
CA ASP A 53 13.99 -30.87 31.56
C ASP A 53 14.33 -30.08 30.28
N ALA A 54 14.04 -28.78 30.31
CA ALA A 54 14.45 -27.83 29.28
C ALA A 54 15.75 -27.15 29.72
N CYS A 55 16.89 -27.68 29.27
CA CYS A 55 18.13 -26.90 29.21
C CYS A 55 18.15 -26.08 27.92
N THR A 56 17.22 -25.15 27.81
CA THR A 56 17.35 -23.94 27.00
C THR A 56 17.08 -22.81 27.97
N CYS A 57 18.04 -21.90 28.18
CA CYS A 57 17.75 -20.62 28.82
C CYS A 57 16.99 -19.75 27.81
N ASP A 58 15.81 -20.20 27.39
CA ASP A 58 14.82 -19.33 26.80
C ASP A 58 14.27 -18.49 27.95
N VAL A 59 14.99 -17.41 28.27
CA VAL A 59 14.28 -16.19 28.65
C VAL A 59 13.64 -15.71 27.36
N GLU A 60 12.62 -16.43 26.88
CA GLU A 60 11.72 -15.86 25.91
C GLU A 60 10.97 -14.78 26.70
N ILE A 61 11.49 -13.57 26.54
CA ILE A 61 11.11 -12.38 27.27
C ILE A 61 9.58 -12.25 27.09
N ASP A 62 8.79 -12.50 28.13
CA ASP A 62 7.33 -12.27 28.10
C ASP A 62 6.99 -10.84 27.65
N VAL A 63 7.93 -9.91 27.88
CA VAL A 63 7.89 -8.53 27.37
C VAL A 63 7.91 -8.49 25.83
N VAL A 64 8.67 -9.35 25.15
CA VAL A 64 8.71 -9.46 23.68
C VAL A 64 7.41 -10.07 23.16
N ARG A 65 6.87 -11.13 23.78
CA ARG A 65 5.57 -11.71 23.36
C ARG A 65 4.44 -10.69 23.50
N LYS A 66 4.39 -10.02 24.65
CA LYS A 66 3.43 -8.93 24.90
C LYS A 66 3.60 -7.77 23.91
N PHE A 67 4.84 -7.41 23.59
CA PHE A 67 5.11 -6.38 22.60
C PHE A 67 4.66 -6.78 21.20
N MET A 68 4.82 -8.05 20.80
CA MET A 68 4.36 -8.56 19.52
C MET A 68 2.83 -8.59 19.44
N ASP A 69 2.15 -8.98 20.52
CA ASP A 69 0.68 -8.92 20.63
C ASP A 69 0.16 -7.48 20.51
N ASP A 70 0.79 -6.53 21.21
CA ASP A 70 0.47 -5.11 21.14
C ASP A 70 0.73 -4.55 19.72
N LEU A 71 1.77 -5.02 19.03
CA LEU A 71 2.10 -4.64 17.66
C LEU A 71 1.03 -5.12 16.67
N GLU A 72 0.50 -6.34 16.85
CA GLU A 72 -0.58 -6.89 16.02
C GLU A 72 -1.87 -6.08 16.18
N VAL A 73 -2.21 -5.68 17.40
CA VAL A 73 -3.37 -4.83 17.70
C VAL A 73 -3.25 -3.46 17.02
N VAL A 74 -2.05 -2.88 17.01
CA VAL A 74 -1.77 -1.61 16.33
C VAL A 74 -1.88 -1.76 14.81
N GLN A 75 -1.30 -2.82 14.22
CA GLN A 75 -1.42 -3.09 12.78
C GLN A 75 -2.87 -3.32 12.34
N LYS A 76 -3.65 -4.07 13.12
CA LYS A 76 -5.08 -4.32 12.86
C LYS A 76 -5.90 -3.03 12.92
N SER A 77 -5.54 -2.12 13.82
CA SER A 77 -6.18 -0.80 13.91
C SER A 77 -5.80 0.09 12.72
N GLY A 78 -4.55 0.01 12.27
CA GLY A 78 -4.05 0.70 11.07
C GLY A 78 -4.81 0.29 9.80
N THR A 79 -4.90 -1.01 9.51
CA THR A 79 -5.63 -1.52 8.32
C THR A 79 -7.13 -1.20 8.37
N LYS A 80 -7.72 -1.18 9.57
CA LYS A 80 -9.12 -0.75 9.77
C LYS A 80 -9.31 0.74 9.51
N LEU A 81 -8.32 1.58 9.83
CA LEU A 81 -8.37 3.01 9.54
C LEU A 81 -8.19 3.27 8.05
N GLU A 82 -7.26 2.58 7.40
CA GLU A 82 -7.05 2.67 5.95
C GLU A 82 -8.30 2.26 5.16
N SER A 83 -8.94 1.15 5.54
CA SER A 83 -10.20 0.74 4.90
C SER A 83 -11.33 1.75 5.11
N LYS A 84 -11.45 2.35 6.30
CA LYS A 84 -12.38 3.45 6.55
C LYS A 84 -12.05 4.69 5.70
N MET A 85 -10.77 5.04 5.58
CA MET A 85 -10.31 6.18 4.79
C MET A 85 -10.61 5.97 3.31
N SER A 86 -10.36 4.77 2.79
CA SER A 86 -10.72 4.38 1.41
C SER A 86 -12.23 4.47 1.16
N ASN A 87 -13.04 4.03 2.12
CA ASN A 87 -14.49 4.12 2.00
C ASN A 87 -14.98 5.58 2.03
N ILE A 88 -14.38 6.43 2.87
CA ILE A 88 -14.68 7.87 2.93
C ILE A 88 -14.25 8.55 1.63
N GLU A 89 -13.07 8.26 1.10
CA GLU A 89 -12.60 8.81 -0.19
C GLU A 89 -13.54 8.43 -1.34
N LYS A 90 -13.96 7.16 -1.40
CA LYS A 90 -14.98 6.70 -2.38
C LYS A 90 -16.31 7.42 -2.22
N LEU A 91 -16.76 7.66 -0.99
CA LEU A 91 -17.97 8.43 -0.71
C LEU A 91 -17.81 9.91 -1.10
N LEU A 92 -16.64 10.50 -0.89
CA LEU A 92 -16.35 11.87 -1.32
C LEU A 92 -16.37 11.98 -2.84
N ILE A 93 -15.77 11.03 -3.56
CA ILE A 93 -15.79 11.00 -5.03
C ILE A 93 -17.20 10.76 -5.55
N ALA A 94 -17.97 9.85 -4.95
CA ALA A 94 -19.35 9.55 -5.35
C ALA A 94 -20.31 10.74 -5.12
N ASN A 95 -20.02 11.58 -4.12
CA ASN A 95 -20.77 12.82 -3.86
C ASN A 95 -20.09 14.06 -4.45
N ARG A 96 -18.97 13.92 -5.16
CA ARG A 96 -18.28 15.04 -5.78
C ARG A 96 -19.13 15.51 -6.95
N VAL A 97 -19.67 16.72 -6.84
CA VAL A 97 -20.27 17.41 -7.98
C VAL A 97 -19.19 17.47 -9.07
N PRO A 98 -19.46 16.97 -10.29
CA PRO A 98 -18.47 17.00 -11.36
C PRO A 98 -18.03 18.45 -11.55
N LYS A 99 -16.72 18.65 -11.52
CA LYS A 99 -16.12 19.97 -11.67
C LYS A 99 -16.18 20.33 -13.15
N LEU A 100 -17.18 21.11 -13.54
CA LEU A 100 -17.33 21.54 -14.94
C LEU A 100 -16.39 22.72 -15.16
N SER A 101 -15.28 22.50 -15.84
CA SER A 101 -14.21 23.48 -16.05
C SER A 101 -14.26 24.13 -17.43
N SER A 102 -14.98 23.53 -18.38
CA SER A 102 -15.10 24.01 -19.76
C SER A 102 -16.54 23.99 -20.27
N CYS A 103 -16.80 24.70 -21.38
CA CYS A 103 -18.08 24.65 -22.08
C CYS A 103 -18.41 23.24 -22.59
N ALA A 104 -17.40 22.50 -23.07
CA ALA A 104 -17.58 21.11 -23.51
C ALA A 104 -18.11 20.21 -22.39
N GLU A 105 -17.60 20.39 -21.17
CA GLU A 105 -18.09 19.67 -19.99
C GLU A 105 -19.45 20.20 -19.52
N ALA A 106 -19.63 21.52 -19.50
CA ALA A 106 -20.84 22.18 -18.99
C ALA A 106 -22.07 21.93 -19.84
N ALA A 107 -21.91 21.88 -21.17
CA ALA A 107 -22.96 21.53 -22.09
C ALA A 107 -23.30 20.04 -22.01
N GLY A 108 -22.31 19.17 -21.78
CA GLY A 108 -22.48 17.72 -21.77
C GLY A 108 -23.06 17.24 -23.10
N ASN A 109 -24.34 16.85 -23.12
CA ASN A 109 -25.08 16.46 -24.33
C ASN A 109 -26.09 17.54 -24.83
N SER A 110 -26.10 18.70 -24.18
CA SER A 110 -26.96 19.82 -24.55
C SER A 110 -26.46 20.45 -25.84
N LYS A 111 -27.18 20.29 -26.95
CA LYS A 111 -26.88 20.95 -28.23
C LYS A 111 -27.47 22.36 -28.30
N LYS A 112 -27.44 23.10 -27.18
CA LYS A 112 -28.08 24.43 -27.07
C LYS A 112 -27.06 25.47 -26.69
N ASN A 113 -27.03 26.55 -27.48
CA ASN A 113 -26.28 27.75 -27.14
C ASN A 113 -26.93 28.43 -25.93
N GLY A 114 -26.11 28.95 -25.02
CA GLY A 114 -26.64 29.60 -23.85
C GLY A 114 -25.59 29.91 -22.79
N ILE A 115 -26.09 30.37 -21.65
CA ILE A 115 -25.25 30.65 -20.49
C ILE A 115 -25.12 29.36 -19.68
N TYR A 116 -23.87 28.98 -19.43
CA TYR A 116 -23.50 27.86 -18.58
C TYR A 116 -22.65 28.33 -17.42
N HIS A 117 -22.50 27.46 -16.43
CA HIS A 117 -21.75 27.70 -15.21
C HIS A 117 -20.52 26.79 -15.20
N ILE A 118 -19.34 27.39 -15.09
CA ILE A 118 -18.05 26.69 -15.05
C ILE A 118 -17.24 27.09 -13.81
N GLN A 119 -16.28 26.26 -13.43
CA GLN A 119 -15.39 26.47 -12.30
C GLN A 119 -13.99 26.84 -12.79
N LEU A 120 -13.43 27.94 -12.27
CA LEU A 120 -12.05 28.35 -12.48
C LEU A 120 -11.23 28.19 -11.21
N GLN A 121 -10.48 27.08 -11.11
CA GLN A 121 -9.72 26.75 -9.90
C GLN A 121 -8.64 27.79 -9.60
N LYS A 122 -7.98 28.32 -10.64
CA LYS A 122 -6.88 29.28 -10.50
C LYS A 122 -7.31 30.61 -9.88
N LEU A 123 -8.58 30.96 -10.02
CA LEU A 123 -9.15 32.18 -9.45
C LEU A 123 -10.04 31.90 -8.24
N ASP A 124 -10.13 30.63 -7.79
CA ASP A 124 -11.05 30.20 -6.73
C ASP A 124 -12.51 30.62 -7.01
N ILE A 125 -12.94 30.47 -8.27
CA ILE A 125 -14.31 30.80 -8.70
C ILE A 125 -15.06 29.50 -9.00
N ASP A 126 -16.05 29.18 -8.16
CA ASP A 126 -16.85 27.96 -8.29
C ASP A 126 -18.11 28.11 -9.16
N ASP A 127 -18.46 29.33 -9.55
CA ASP A 127 -19.69 29.61 -10.31
C ASP A 127 -19.51 30.75 -11.34
N LEU A 128 -18.60 30.56 -12.30
CA LEU A 128 -18.42 31.51 -13.39
C LEU A 128 -19.47 31.29 -14.48
N LYS A 129 -20.27 32.31 -14.76
CA LYS A 129 -21.17 32.33 -15.91
C LYS A 129 -20.40 32.63 -17.21
N VAL A 130 -20.60 31.79 -18.22
CA VAL A 130 -20.01 31.94 -19.55
C VAL A 130 -21.04 31.64 -20.63
N PHE A 131 -20.89 32.23 -21.80
CA PHE A 131 -21.72 31.88 -22.95
C PHE A 131 -21.04 30.78 -23.76
N CYS A 132 -21.71 29.63 -23.92
CA CYS A 132 -21.22 28.50 -24.70
C CYS A 132 -22.00 28.37 -26.01
N VAL A 133 -21.28 28.00 -27.07
CA VAL A 133 -21.80 27.72 -28.40
C VAL A 133 -21.59 26.23 -28.68
N GLU A 134 -22.70 25.54 -28.90
CA GLU A 134 -22.77 24.08 -29.03
C GLU A 134 -23.21 23.62 -30.42
N ASP A 135 -23.70 24.54 -31.26
CA ASP A 135 -24.20 24.26 -32.61
C ASP A 135 -23.14 24.41 -33.72
N VAL A 136 -21.91 24.83 -33.37
CA VAL A 136 -20.80 25.07 -34.31
C VAL A 136 -19.66 24.10 -34.03
N ASP A 137 -19.05 23.52 -35.08
CA ASP A 137 -17.81 22.75 -35.05
C ASP A 137 -17.66 21.83 -33.82
N PHE A 138 -18.65 20.93 -33.66
CA PHE A 138 -18.76 19.93 -32.59
C PHE A 138 -19.12 20.45 -31.18
N GLY A 139 -19.30 21.76 -31.03
CA GLY A 139 -19.69 22.39 -29.77
C GLY A 139 -18.54 22.59 -28.79
N GLY A 140 -18.87 22.91 -27.54
CA GLY A 140 -17.90 23.17 -26.48
C GLY A 140 -17.18 24.50 -26.57
N TRP A 141 -17.63 25.42 -27.42
CA TRP A 141 -16.97 26.71 -27.63
C TRP A 141 -17.36 27.72 -26.58
N LEU A 142 -16.38 28.20 -25.82
CA LEU A 142 -16.55 29.33 -24.92
C LEU A 142 -16.38 30.64 -25.69
N VAL A 143 -17.36 31.53 -25.61
CA VAL A 143 -17.29 32.85 -26.23
C VAL A 143 -16.54 33.81 -25.30
N ILE A 144 -15.40 34.33 -25.75
CA ILE A 144 -14.58 35.28 -24.98
C ILE A 144 -14.98 36.74 -25.22
N GLN A 145 -15.56 37.02 -26.39
CA GLN A 145 -15.97 38.34 -26.83
C GLN A 145 -17.19 38.22 -27.75
N ARG A 146 -18.16 39.13 -27.63
CA ARG A 146 -19.31 39.20 -28.54
C ARG A 146 -19.63 40.64 -28.95
N ARG A 147 -19.89 40.83 -30.25
CA ARG A 147 -20.30 42.11 -30.88
C ARG A 147 -21.48 41.87 -31.81
N GLN A 148 -22.65 42.35 -31.43
CA GLN A 148 -23.91 42.24 -32.17
C GLN A 148 -24.58 43.59 -32.37
N SER A 149 -24.22 44.59 -31.57
CA SER A 149 -24.76 45.94 -31.64
C SER A 149 -23.77 46.93 -31.04
N ASP A 150 -24.10 48.22 -31.11
CA ASP A 150 -23.31 49.31 -30.53
C ASP A 150 -23.74 49.66 -29.10
N SER A 151 -24.39 48.73 -28.39
CA SER A 151 -24.93 49.00 -27.05
C SER A 151 -23.88 49.08 -25.94
N VAL A 152 -22.68 48.55 -26.18
CA VAL A 152 -21.58 48.54 -25.21
C VAL A 152 -20.36 49.16 -25.87
N ASP A 153 -19.77 50.15 -25.22
CA ASP A 153 -18.52 50.76 -25.64
C ASP A 153 -17.32 49.83 -25.35
N PHE A 154 -16.50 49.58 -26.38
CA PHE A 154 -15.27 48.79 -26.30
C PHE A 154 -14.00 49.67 -26.24
N TYR A 155 -14.12 50.98 -26.36
CA TYR A 155 -13.02 51.90 -26.14
C TYR A 155 -12.85 52.16 -24.63
N ARG A 156 -12.25 51.18 -23.96
CA ARG A 156 -12.14 51.11 -22.49
C ARG A 156 -10.70 51.13 -22.02
N ASN A 157 -10.51 51.42 -20.73
CA ASN A 157 -9.18 51.42 -20.12
C ASN A 157 -8.69 49.99 -19.83
N TRP A 158 -7.43 49.88 -19.39
CA TRP A 158 -6.81 48.60 -19.05
C TRP A 158 -7.55 47.83 -17.95
N THR A 159 -8.02 48.50 -16.92
CA THR A 159 -8.71 47.88 -15.77
C THR A 159 -10.01 47.20 -16.23
N ASP A 160 -10.77 47.82 -17.12
CA ASP A 160 -11.98 47.25 -17.69
C ASP A 160 -11.66 46.00 -18.52
N TYR A 161 -10.61 46.05 -19.35
CA TYR A 161 -10.17 44.88 -20.12
C TYR A 161 -9.61 43.76 -19.24
N LYS A 162 -8.98 44.09 -18.11
CA LYS A 162 -8.51 43.12 -17.13
C LYS A 162 -9.70 42.37 -16.50
N ASN A 163 -10.68 43.11 -16.02
CA ASN A 163 -11.81 42.56 -15.25
C ASN A 163 -12.91 41.95 -16.13
N GLY A 164 -13.12 42.48 -17.33
CA GLY A 164 -14.25 42.17 -18.20
C GLY A 164 -15.40 43.19 -18.07
N PHE A 165 -16.23 43.29 -19.11
CA PHE A 165 -17.36 44.23 -19.17
C PHE A 165 -18.45 43.75 -20.14
N GLY A 166 -19.66 44.30 -20.00
CA GLY A 166 -20.81 44.01 -20.86
C GLY A 166 -21.74 42.92 -20.30
N ASP A 167 -22.58 42.36 -21.16
CA ASP A 167 -23.61 41.36 -20.82
C ASP A 167 -23.44 40.11 -21.68
N LEU A 168 -23.37 38.94 -21.04
CA LEU A 168 -23.24 37.62 -21.70
C LEU A 168 -24.35 37.35 -22.74
N THR A 169 -25.54 37.92 -22.54
CA THR A 169 -26.66 37.78 -23.48
C THR A 169 -26.52 38.68 -24.72
N GLY A 170 -25.66 39.70 -24.67
CA GLY A 170 -25.46 40.68 -25.72
C GLY A 170 -23.98 40.90 -26.04
N ASN A 171 -23.51 42.14 -25.89
CA ASN A 171 -22.12 42.50 -26.14
C ASN A 171 -21.30 42.42 -24.85
N TYR A 172 -20.18 41.70 -24.89
CA TYR A 172 -19.30 41.60 -23.74
C TYR A 172 -17.87 41.24 -24.10
N TRP A 173 -17.01 41.40 -23.09
CA TRP A 173 -15.65 40.92 -23.01
C TRP A 173 -15.46 40.19 -21.68
N ILE A 174 -14.95 38.95 -21.72
CA ILE A 174 -14.85 38.09 -20.53
C ILE A 174 -13.89 38.62 -19.45
N GLY A 175 -12.85 39.35 -19.85
CA GLY A 175 -11.77 39.84 -18.99
C GLY A 175 -10.47 39.05 -19.16
N LEU A 176 -9.34 39.75 -19.20
CA LEU A 176 -8.03 39.13 -19.40
C LEU A 176 -7.62 38.22 -18.23
N GLU A 177 -8.01 38.53 -17.00
CA GLU A 177 -7.69 37.69 -15.85
C GLU A 177 -8.36 36.31 -15.96
N LYS A 178 -9.65 36.30 -16.36
CA LYS A 178 -10.40 35.06 -16.61
C LYS A 178 -9.85 34.32 -17.84
N LEU A 179 -9.54 35.05 -18.91
CA LEU A 179 -8.97 34.46 -20.13
C LEU A 179 -7.60 33.82 -19.86
N HIS A 180 -6.77 34.48 -19.07
CA HIS A 180 -5.48 33.93 -18.67
C HIS A 180 -5.68 32.68 -17.82
N ALA A 181 -6.60 32.70 -16.85
CA ALA A 181 -6.92 31.51 -16.06
C ALA A 181 -7.41 30.34 -16.93
N LEU A 182 -8.26 30.60 -17.92
CA LEU A 182 -8.79 29.59 -18.85
C LEU A 182 -7.74 28.97 -19.77
N THR A 183 -6.72 29.73 -20.17
CA THR A 183 -5.74 29.31 -21.19
C THR A 183 -4.38 28.92 -20.62
N SER A 184 -4.14 29.20 -19.34
CA SER A 184 -2.87 28.87 -18.68
C SER A 184 -2.79 27.42 -18.22
N ASP A 185 -3.84 26.62 -18.39
CA ASP A 185 -3.82 25.18 -18.19
C ASP A 185 -3.68 24.49 -19.55
N CYS A 186 -2.51 23.91 -19.80
CA CYS A 186 -2.36 22.81 -20.75
C CYS A 186 -2.11 21.58 -19.89
N GLU A 187 -3.02 20.61 -19.98
CA GLU A 187 -2.77 19.23 -19.53
C GLU A 187 -2.40 18.36 -20.74
#